data_AF-Q9LYP6-F1
#
_entry.id   AF-Q9LYP6-F1
#
_cell.length_a   1.000
_cell.length_b   1.000
_cell.length_c   1.000
_cell.angle_alpha   90.00
_cell.angle_beta   90.00
_cell.angle_gamma   90.00
#
_symmetry.space_group_name_H-M   'P 1'
#
loop_
_entity.id
_entity.type
_entity.pdbx_description
1 polymer ?
#
loop_
_entity_poly.entity_id
_entity_poly.type
_entity_poly.pdbx_seq_one_letter_code
_entity_poly.pdbx_strand_id
1 'polypeptide(L)'
;MTFPSLSVSFLFFAFIFVTHAFDLSIIQMQQGTCPYTVVVMTSCLSPESTRDQISIVFGDADGNKVYAPKLGGLVRGPGGLGKCSTNTFQVRGQCLNDPICSLYINRNGPDGWVPESIEIYSEGSKSVKFDFSKSVPQLNTWYGHNNCNTTGRPSSPDLPPPHFPPEFPPETPTTPPPPPPRPSAASRLGNGESVFLAFAIATAIAAMVRWSY
;
A
#
# COMPACT_ATOMS: atom_id res chain seq x y z
N MET A 1 37.40 -0.77 44.74
CA MET A 1 36.78 -1.60 43.68
C MET A 1 35.42 -0.99 43.37
N THR A 2 35.33 -0.16 42.34
CA THR A 2 34.08 0.47 41.90
C THR A 2 33.77 -0.04 40.50
N PHE A 3 32.66 -0.75 40.37
CA PHE A 3 32.28 -1.58 39.23
C PHE A 3 31.90 -0.72 38.00
N PRO A 4 32.70 -0.67 36.92
CA PRO A 4 32.32 0.03 35.68
C PRO A 4 31.24 -0.72 34.87
N SER A 5 30.80 -1.90 35.32
CA SER A 5 29.91 -2.81 34.59
C SER A 5 28.56 -2.18 34.18
N LEU A 6 27.94 -1.39 35.07
CA LEU A 6 26.64 -0.76 34.79
C LEU A 6 26.72 0.29 33.66
N SER A 7 27.85 1.00 33.55
CA SER A 7 28.03 2.06 32.54
C SER A 7 28.11 1.50 31.12
N VAL A 8 28.69 0.30 30.96
CA VAL A 8 28.89 -0.31 29.64
C VAL A 8 27.55 -0.83 29.09
N SER A 9 26.71 -1.41 29.96
CA SER A 9 25.39 -1.91 29.58
C SER A 9 24.45 -0.80 29.11
N PHE A 10 24.42 0.36 29.79
CA PHE A 10 23.59 1.51 29.38
C PHE A 10 23.95 2.04 27.99
N LEU A 11 25.25 2.09 27.66
CA LEU A 11 25.71 2.53 26.34
C LEU A 11 25.31 1.55 25.24
N PHE A 12 25.33 0.25 25.51
CA PHE A 12 24.87 -0.78 24.56
C PHE A 12 23.38 -0.67 24.26
N PHE A 13 22.53 -0.53 25.29
CA PHE A 13 21.08 -0.36 25.08
C PHE A 13 20.74 0.94 24.36
N ALA A 14 21.44 2.03 24.68
CA ALA A 14 21.28 3.30 23.96
C ALA A 14 21.66 3.14 22.48
N PHE A 15 22.73 2.40 22.17
CA PHE A 15 23.13 2.13 20.78
C PHE A 15 22.07 1.32 20.03
N ILE A 16 21.51 0.28 20.66
CA ILE A 16 20.43 -0.53 20.07
C ILE A 16 19.16 0.29 19.86
N PHE A 17 18.78 1.14 20.81
CA PHE A 17 17.63 2.05 20.64
C PHE A 17 17.85 3.04 19.50
N VAL A 18 19.06 3.57 19.39
CA VAL A 18 19.45 4.50 18.32
C VAL A 18 19.43 3.80 16.96
N THR A 19 19.98 2.58 16.83
CA THR A 19 19.93 1.83 15.56
C THR A 19 18.52 1.41 15.16
N HIS A 20 17.65 1.03 16.10
CA HIS A 20 16.25 0.68 15.78
C HIS A 20 15.38 1.93 15.53
N ALA A 21 15.69 3.07 16.15
CA ALA A 21 14.99 4.32 15.88
C ALA A 21 15.24 4.82 14.45
N PHE A 22 16.40 4.52 13.86
CA PHE A 22 16.71 4.88 12.48
C PHE A 22 16.03 4.00 11.42
N ASP A 23 15.35 2.92 11.80
CA ASP A 23 14.72 1.99 10.83
C ASP A 23 13.22 2.28 10.58
N LEU A 24 12.62 3.28 11.24
CA LEU A 24 11.18 3.56 11.08
C LEU A 24 10.84 4.73 10.16
N SER A 25 11.77 5.63 9.83
CA SER A 25 11.45 6.80 8.99
C SER A 25 11.84 6.66 7.53
N ILE A 26 12.53 5.58 7.12
CA ILE A 26 12.64 5.24 5.71
C ILE A 26 11.55 4.23 5.40
N ILE A 27 10.32 4.73 5.23
CA ILE A 27 9.40 4.10 4.29
C ILE A 27 10.25 3.89 3.04
N GLN A 28 10.54 2.64 2.71
CA GLN A 28 11.35 2.28 1.57
C GLN A 28 10.71 2.91 0.34
N MET A 29 11.16 4.12 -0.02
CA MET A 29 10.98 4.69 -1.33
C MET A 29 11.79 3.75 -2.21
N GLN A 30 11.14 2.70 -2.69
CA GLN A 30 11.66 1.88 -3.78
C GLN A 30 12.12 2.90 -4.82
N GLN A 31 13.43 2.99 -5.07
CA GLN A 31 14.02 4.08 -5.83
C GLN A 31 13.20 4.34 -7.11
N GLY A 32 12.65 5.56 -7.24
CA GLY A 32 11.82 5.96 -8.38
C GLY A 32 10.30 5.80 -8.22
N THR A 33 9.79 5.29 -7.09
CA THR A 33 8.35 5.24 -6.79
C THR A 33 7.99 6.28 -5.74
N CYS A 34 7.08 7.21 -6.08
CA CYS A 34 6.55 8.22 -5.18
C CYS A 34 5.14 7.85 -4.67
N PRO A 35 4.85 8.10 -3.38
CA PRO A 35 3.51 7.96 -2.83
C PRO A 35 2.65 9.21 -3.12
N TYR A 36 1.40 8.96 -3.48
CA TYR A 36 0.36 9.96 -3.73
C TYR A 36 -0.87 9.64 -2.90
N THR A 37 -1.44 10.66 -2.27
CA THR A 37 -2.73 10.55 -1.62
C THR A 37 -3.82 11.07 -2.55
N VAL A 38 -4.84 10.26 -2.78
CA VAL A 38 -5.98 10.55 -3.65
C VAL A 38 -7.24 10.58 -2.78
N VAL A 39 -7.83 11.76 -2.62
CA VAL A 39 -9.08 11.96 -1.89
C VAL A 39 -10.20 12.05 -2.90
N VAL A 40 -11.10 11.07 -2.86
CA VAL A 40 -12.25 10.96 -3.77
C VAL A 40 -13.50 11.34 -3.00
N MET A 41 -14.16 12.40 -3.44
CA MET A 41 -15.49 12.78 -3.00
C MET A 41 -16.50 12.26 -4.00
N THR A 42 -17.36 11.36 -3.56
CA THR A 42 -18.41 10.75 -4.38
C THR A 42 -19.70 11.55 -4.22
N SER A 43 -20.34 11.86 -5.34
CA SER A 43 -21.57 12.65 -5.37
C SER A 43 -22.73 11.95 -4.67
N CYS A 44 -23.64 12.74 -4.12
CA CYS A 44 -24.95 12.26 -3.65
C CYS A 44 -25.86 11.75 -4.76
N LEU A 45 -25.50 11.94 -6.04
CA LEU A 45 -26.17 11.32 -7.18
C LEU A 45 -25.67 9.90 -7.49
N SER A 46 -24.61 9.45 -6.82
CA SER A 46 -24.06 8.10 -6.96
C SER A 46 -24.92 7.05 -6.25
N PRO A 47 -24.83 5.77 -6.63
CA PRO A 47 -25.44 4.68 -5.87
C PRO A 47 -24.88 4.56 -4.44
N GLU A 48 -25.66 3.97 -3.53
CA GLU A 48 -25.27 3.74 -2.12
C GLU A 48 -23.95 2.97 -1.99
N SER A 49 -23.66 2.07 -2.93
CA SER A 49 -22.37 1.39 -3.10
C SER A 49 -22.13 1.09 -4.57
N THR A 50 -20.88 1.16 -5.03
CA THR A 50 -20.52 0.75 -6.40
C THR A 50 -19.66 -0.51 -6.44
N ARG A 51 -19.94 -1.35 -7.44
CA ARG A 51 -19.14 -2.49 -7.90
C ARG A 51 -18.28 -2.11 -9.08
N ASP A 52 -18.41 -0.88 -9.59
CA ASP A 52 -17.66 -0.42 -10.74
C ASP A 52 -16.16 -0.40 -10.41
N GLN A 53 -15.35 -0.91 -11.33
CA GLN A 53 -13.91 -0.71 -11.28
C GLN A 53 -13.64 0.73 -11.73
N ILE A 54 -13.09 1.52 -10.80
CA ILE A 54 -12.70 2.91 -11.06
C ILE A 54 -11.19 2.95 -11.22
N SER A 55 -10.70 3.26 -12.42
CA SER A 55 -9.29 3.52 -12.66
C SER A 55 -9.05 5.02 -12.85
N ILE A 56 -7.89 5.51 -12.44
CA ILE A 56 -7.49 6.90 -12.68
C ILE A 56 -6.09 6.98 -13.28
N VAL A 57 -5.86 8.01 -14.09
CA VAL A 57 -4.53 8.44 -14.52
C VAL A 57 -4.41 9.93 -14.29
N PHE A 58 -3.33 10.36 -13.66
CA PHE A 58 -3.02 11.77 -13.45
C PHE A 58 -1.59 12.06 -13.88
N GLY A 59 -1.32 13.30 -14.24
CA GLY A 59 -0.02 13.67 -14.80
C GLY A 59 0.32 15.14 -14.71
N ASP A 60 1.58 15.44 -14.98
CA ASP A 60 2.18 16.77 -14.91
C ASP A 60 2.40 17.38 -16.32
N ALA A 61 2.96 18.59 -16.36
CA ALA A 61 3.13 19.36 -17.60
C ALA A 61 4.18 18.76 -18.54
N ASP A 62 5.13 17.99 -17.98
CA ASP A 62 6.19 17.28 -18.70
C ASP A 62 5.70 16.01 -19.41
N GLY A 63 4.43 15.63 -19.21
CA GLY A 63 3.83 14.42 -19.79
C GLY A 63 4.01 13.16 -18.95
N ASN A 64 4.55 13.28 -17.73
CA ASN A 64 4.65 12.17 -16.80
C ASN A 64 3.26 11.76 -16.31
N LYS A 65 3.00 10.46 -16.19
CA LYS A 65 1.69 9.91 -15.81
C LYS A 65 1.82 8.87 -14.71
N VAL A 66 0.92 8.92 -13.75
CA VAL A 66 0.74 7.92 -12.69
C VAL A 66 -0.61 7.24 -12.89
N TYR A 67 -0.59 5.91 -12.93
CA TYR A 67 -1.79 5.11 -13.17
C TYR A 67 -2.20 4.32 -11.93
N ALA A 68 -3.46 4.45 -11.53
CA ALA A 68 -4.08 3.61 -10.51
C ALA A 68 -5.18 2.74 -11.15
N PRO A 69 -4.99 1.42 -11.28
CA PRO A 69 -5.96 0.55 -11.96
C PRO A 69 -7.27 0.35 -11.21
N LYS A 70 -7.25 0.53 -9.89
CA LYS A 70 -8.42 0.36 -9.06
C LYS A 70 -8.34 1.29 -7.86
N LEU A 71 -9.22 2.26 -7.82
CA LEU A 71 -9.60 2.96 -6.61
C LEU A 71 -10.72 2.18 -5.94
N GLY A 72 -10.65 2.03 -4.63
CA GLY A 72 -11.66 1.32 -3.88
C GLY A 72 -11.33 -0.15 -3.57
N GLY A 73 -11.77 -0.59 -2.40
CA GLY A 73 -11.74 -1.99 -1.95
C GLY A 73 -13.00 -2.76 -2.35
N LEU A 74 -13.15 -3.97 -1.82
CA LEU A 74 -14.33 -4.82 -2.04
C LEU A 74 -15.64 -4.05 -1.77
N VAL A 75 -16.66 -4.34 -2.59
CA VAL A 75 -18.02 -3.77 -2.63
C VAL A 75 -18.65 -3.49 -1.26
N ARG A 76 -18.28 -4.27 -0.23
CA ARG A 76 -18.67 -4.07 1.16
C ARG A 76 -17.44 -4.12 2.05
N GLY A 77 -16.78 -2.98 2.23
CA GLY A 77 -15.69 -2.84 3.18
C GLY A 77 -15.29 -1.39 3.37
N PRO A 78 -14.50 -1.09 4.41
CA PRO A 78 -13.80 0.19 4.52
C PRO A 78 -13.06 0.47 3.21
N GLY A 79 -13.29 1.66 2.63
CA GLY A 79 -12.67 2.04 1.36
C GLY A 79 -13.48 1.69 0.10
N GLY A 80 -14.74 1.29 0.20
CA GLY A 80 -15.65 1.30 -0.97
C GLY A 80 -16.07 2.73 -1.36
N LEU A 81 -16.36 2.95 -2.64
CA LEU A 81 -16.94 4.19 -3.15
C LEU A 81 -18.48 4.11 -3.06
N GLY A 82 -19.10 5.09 -2.40
CA GLY A 82 -20.54 5.10 -2.16
C GLY A 82 -21.10 6.52 -2.16
N LYS A 83 -22.42 6.63 -2.16
CA LYS A 83 -23.11 7.92 -2.22
C LYS A 83 -22.69 8.88 -1.10
N CYS A 84 -22.48 10.15 -1.44
CA CYS A 84 -22.09 11.21 -0.49
C CYS A 84 -20.87 10.85 0.39
N SER A 85 -19.95 10.01 -0.09
CA SER A 85 -18.80 9.56 0.70
C SER A 85 -17.50 10.24 0.27
N THR A 86 -16.62 10.47 1.24
CA THR A 86 -15.23 10.88 1.00
C THR A 86 -14.31 9.74 1.38
N ASN A 87 -13.51 9.27 0.43
CA ASN A 87 -12.60 8.14 0.60
C ASN A 87 -11.18 8.53 0.20
N THR A 88 -10.20 8.08 0.98
CA THR A 88 -8.78 8.37 0.73
C THR A 88 -8.06 7.10 0.31
N PHE A 89 -7.29 7.19 -0.78
CA PHE A 89 -6.51 6.10 -1.34
C PHE A 89 -5.04 6.48 -1.42
N GLN A 90 -4.17 5.49 -1.19
CA GLN A 90 -2.74 5.62 -1.43
C GLN A 90 -2.41 5.02 -2.80
N VAL A 91 -1.84 5.83 -3.68
CA VAL A 91 -1.40 5.45 -5.02
C VAL A 91 0.11 5.57 -5.07
N ARG A 92 0.77 4.65 -5.77
CA ARG A 92 2.22 4.67 -5.98
C ARG A 92 2.49 4.69 -7.48
N GLY A 93 3.45 5.48 -7.90
CA GLY A 93 3.87 5.56 -9.29
C GLY A 93 5.15 6.35 -9.45
N GLN A 94 5.49 6.70 -10.69
CA GLN A 94 6.63 7.56 -10.96
C GLN A 94 6.48 8.92 -10.27
N CYS A 95 7.61 9.50 -9.88
CA CYS A 95 7.64 10.83 -9.30
C CYS A 95 7.36 11.89 -10.37
N LEU A 96 6.35 12.70 -10.13
CA LEU A 96 6.02 13.90 -10.88
C LEU A 96 6.89 15.05 -10.36
N ASN A 97 7.64 15.70 -11.26
CA ASN A 97 8.52 16.81 -10.89
C ASN A 97 7.80 18.16 -10.98
N ASP A 98 6.75 18.22 -11.81
CA ASP A 98 5.88 19.36 -11.97
C ASP A 98 4.54 19.16 -11.24
N PRO A 99 3.80 20.25 -10.95
CA PRO A 99 2.45 20.15 -10.40
C PRO A 99 1.53 19.31 -11.28
N ILE A 100 0.72 18.46 -10.64
CA ILE A 100 -0.34 17.71 -11.30
C ILE A 100 -1.27 18.70 -12.01
N CYS A 101 -1.47 18.51 -13.31
CA CYS A 101 -2.30 19.39 -14.13
C CYS A 101 -3.31 18.62 -15.00
N SER A 102 -3.28 17.30 -14.98
CA SER A 102 -4.27 16.47 -15.65
C SER A 102 -4.75 15.32 -14.78
N LEU A 103 -6.02 14.96 -14.95
CA LEU A 103 -6.65 13.79 -14.31
C LEU A 103 -7.74 13.24 -15.23
N TYR A 104 -7.70 11.93 -15.44
CA TYR A 104 -8.73 11.18 -16.15
C TYR A 104 -9.20 9.99 -15.34
N ILE A 105 -10.47 9.67 -15.48
CA ILE A 105 -11.18 8.59 -14.81
C ILE A 105 -11.69 7.63 -15.88
N ASN A 106 -11.54 6.33 -15.63
CA ASN A 106 -12.22 5.28 -16.38
C ASN A 106 -13.11 4.48 -15.42
N ARG A 107 -14.36 4.23 -15.84
CA ARG A 107 -15.35 3.48 -15.07
C ARG A 107 -15.77 2.25 -15.85
N ASN A 108 -15.58 1.08 -15.25
CA ASN A 108 -16.06 -0.19 -15.79
C ASN A 108 -17.02 -0.86 -14.81
N GLY A 109 -18.31 -0.82 -15.12
CA GLY A 109 -19.34 -1.50 -14.36
C GLY A 109 -20.73 -0.93 -14.59
N PRO A 110 -21.76 -1.59 -14.03
CA PRO A 110 -23.16 -1.28 -14.30
C PRO A 110 -23.77 -0.22 -13.36
N ASP A 111 -23.10 0.15 -12.27
CA ASP A 111 -23.75 0.89 -11.19
C ASP A 111 -23.86 2.39 -11.48
N GLY A 112 -22.98 2.93 -12.33
CA GLY A 112 -23.11 4.33 -12.78
C GLY A 112 -22.53 5.33 -11.78
N TRP A 113 -21.43 4.98 -11.13
CA TRP A 113 -20.76 5.83 -10.13
C TRP A 113 -20.52 7.27 -10.62
N VAL A 114 -20.76 8.24 -9.72
CA VAL A 114 -20.69 9.68 -10.02
C VAL A 114 -19.71 10.36 -9.05
N PRO A 115 -18.54 10.82 -9.54
CA PRO A 115 -17.64 11.65 -8.74
C PRO A 115 -18.20 13.06 -8.55
N GLU A 116 -17.89 13.65 -7.41
CA GLU A 116 -18.05 15.09 -7.16
C GLU A 116 -16.71 15.81 -7.26
N SER A 117 -15.66 15.27 -6.67
CA SER A 117 -14.31 15.79 -6.89
C SER A 117 -13.24 14.77 -6.56
N ILE A 118 -12.05 14.96 -7.13
CA ILE A 118 -10.85 14.20 -6.79
C ILE A 118 -9.73 15.19 -6.50
N GLU A 119 -9.17 15.09 -5.30
CA GLU A 119 -8.02 15.88 -4.86
C GLU A 119 -6.79 14.98 -4.72
N ILE A 120 -5.67 15.42 -5.27
CA ILE A 120 -4.42 14.64 -5.31
C ILE A 120 -3.29 15.48 -4.75
N TYR A 121 -2.48 14.88 -3.90
CA TYR A 121 -1.26 15.48 -3.39
C TYR A 121 -0.19 14.44 -3.08
N SER A 122 1.06 14.86 -3.16
CA SER A 122 2.21 14.16 -2.59
C SER A 122 2.68 14.89 -1.32
N GLU A 123 3.43 14.21 -0.48
CA GLU A 123 3.99 14.83 0.72
C GLU A 123 4.89 16.02 0.34
N GLY A 124 4.66 17.18 0.98
CA GLY A 124 5.41 18.41 0.69
C GLY A 124 4.99 19.17 -0.57
N SER A 125 4.04 18.66 -1.37
CA SER A 125 3.49 19.39 -2.53
C SER A 125 2.15 20.03 -2.23
N LYS A 126 1.78 21.06 -3.00
CA LYS A 126 0.41 21.59 -2.99
C LYS A 126 -0.56 20.54 -3.53
N SER A 127 -1.75 20.45 -2.94
CA SER A 127 -2.83 19.63 -3.48
C SER A 127 -3.48 20.26 -4.71
N VAL A 128 -3.98 19.40 -5.60
CA VAL A 128 -4.71 19.80 -6.81
C VAL A 128 -6.04 19.10 -6.81
N LYS A 129 -7.11 19.89 -6.93
CA LYS A 129 -8.49 19.42 -6.94
C LYS A 129 -9.09 19.51 -8.33
N PHE A 130 -9.73 18.44 -8.76
CA PHE A 130 -10.51 18.34 -9.99
C PHE A 130 -11.97 18.12 -9.62
N ASP A 131 -12.83 19.06 -9.99
CA ASP A 131 -14.27 18.95 -9.75
C ASP A 131 -14.96 18.23 -10.91
N PHE A 132 -15.88 17.32 -10.56
CA PHE A 132 -16.70 16.56 -11.48
C PHE A 132 -18.17 16.72 -11.09
N SER A 133 -19.07 16.75 -12.07
CA SER A 133 -20.51 16.94 -11.81
C SER A 133 -21.42 16.02 -12.61
N LYS A 134 -20.82 15.05 -13.30
CA LYS A 134 -21.51 14.15 -14.23
C LYS A 134 -21.05 12.72 -14.02
N SER A 135 -21.95 11.79 -14.32
CA SER A 135 -21.60 10.36 -14.35
C SER A 135 -20.47 10.13 -15.34
N VAL A 136 -19.50 9.31 -14.93
CA VAL A 136 -18.41 8.89 -15.81
C VAL A 136 -19.00 7.97 -16.88
N PRO A 137 -18.75 8.20 -18.18
CA PRO A 137 -19.21 7.29 -19.23
C PRO A 137 -18.76 5.85 -18.99
N GLN A 138 -19.61 4.89 -19.35
CA GLN A 138 -19.24 3.46 -19.32
C GLN A 138 -18.35 3.13 -20.52
N LEU A 139 -17.56 2.05 -20.40
CA LEU A 139 -16.87 1.35 -21.48
C LEU A 139 -15.67 2.12 -22.06
N ASN A 140 -14.46 1.78 -21.60
CA ASN A 140 -13.14 2.13 -22.17
C ASN A 140 -12.89 3.60 -22.55
N THR A 141 -13.74 4.51 -22.08
CA THR A 141 -13.64 5.94 -22.35
C THR A 141 -13.04 6.61 -21.13
N TRP A 142 -11.97 7.36 -21.36
CA TRP A 142 -11.34 8.19 -20.34
C TRP A 142 -12.04 9.54 -20.28
N TYR A 143 -12.53 9.91 -19.11
CA TYR A 143 -13.22 11.18 -18.86
C TYR A 143 -12.44 12.01 -17.84
N GLY A 144 -12.13 13.25 -18.17
CA GLY A 144 -11.20 14.03 -17.36
C GLY A 144 -10.94 15.44 -17.85
N HIS A 145 -9.96 16.07 -17.21
CA HIS A 145 -9.51 17.42 -17.47
C HIS A 145 -8.00 17.42 -17.70
N ASN A 146 -7.53 18.24 -18.65
CA ASN A 146 -6.13 18.52 -18.86
C ASN A 146 -5.93 20.04 -18.89
N ASN A 147 -5.31 20.54 -17.83
CA ASN A 147 -5.03 21.96 -17.60
C ASN A 147 -3.51 22.22 -17.69
N CYS A 148 -2.76 21.31 -18.30
CA CYS A 148 -1.34 21.48 -18.50
C CYS A 148 -1.12 22.54 -19.59
N ASN A 149 -0.58 23.70 -19.21
CA ASN A 149 -0.05 24.64 -20.19
C ASN A 149 1.22 24.01 -20.75
N THR A 150 1.15 23.31 -21.88
CA THR A 150 2.30 22.63 -22.48
C THR A 150 3.35 23.66 -22.90
N THR A 151 4.26 24.03 -22.02
CA THR A 151 5.48 24.78 -22.33
C THR A 151 6.59 23.80 -22.66
N GLY A 152 6.44 22.99 -23.70
CA GLY A 152 7.50 22.10 -24.15
C GLY A 152 7.00 20.73 -24.58
N ARG A 153 7.39 20.36 -25.80
CA ARG A 153 7.47 19.04 -26.43
C ARG A 153 6.65 17.91 -25.77
N PRO A 154 5.64 17.32 -26.46
CA PRO A 154 5.05 16.06 -26.04
C PRO A 154 6.16 15.02 -25.90
N SER A 155 6.48 14.64 -24.67
CA SER A 155 7.32 13.47 -24.43
C SER A 155 6.45 12.26 -24.76
N SER A 156 6.68 11.71 -25.96
CA SER A 156 6.00 10.53 -26.53
C SER A 156 4.53 10.74 -26.96
N PRO A 157 4.12 10.21 -28.12
CA PRO A 157 2.69 10.13 -28.48
C PRO A 157 1.97 9.40 -27.36
N ASP A 158 0.72 9.79 -27.09
CA ASP A 158 -0.19 9.11 -26.16
C ASP A 158 0.03 7.60 -26.21
N LEU A 159 0.83 7.09 -25.27
CA LEU A 159 0.88 5.65 -25.05
C LEU A 159 -0.55 5.27 -24.73
N PRO A 160 -1.17 4.35 -25.50
CA PRO A 160 -2.48 3.84 -25.10
C PRO A 160 -2.34 3.36 -23.65
N PRO A 161 -3.37 3.62 -22.82
CA PRO A 161 -3.36 3.23 -21.42
C PRO A 161 -2.89 1.78 -21.29
N PRO A 162 -2.18 1.40 -20.22
CA PRO A 162 -1.64 0.07 -20.06
C PRO A 162 -2.71 -0.97 -20.39
N HIS A 163 -2.50 -1.74 -21.46
CA HIS A 163 -3.33 -2.89 -21.74
C HIS A 163 -2.98 -3.93 -20.67
N PHE A 164 -3.85 -4.12 -19.69
CA PHE A 164 -3.76 -5.29 -18.84
C PHE A 164 -3.90 -6.53 -19.73
N PRO A 165 -3.00 -7.53 -19.62
CA PRO A 165 -3.35 -8.88 -20.01
C PRO A 165 -4.69 -9.23 -19.35
N PRO A 166 -5.59 -9.96 -20.01
CA PRO A 166 -6.84 -10.36 -19.38
C PRO A 166 -6.54 -10.96 -18.01
N GLU A 167 -7.13 -10.36 -16.96
CA GLU A 167 -7.09 -10.90 -15.61
C GLU A 167 -7.50 -12.36 -15.72
N PHE A 168 -6.57 -13.28 -15.42
CA PHE A 168 -6.93 -14.68 -15.33
C PHE A 168 -8.11 -14.77 -14.37
N PRO A 169 -9.19 -15.52 -14.68
CA PRO A 169 -10.29 -15.70 -13.76
C PRO A 169 -9.69 -16.04 -12.39
N PRO A 170 -10.14 -15.41 -11.30
CA PRO A 170 -9.59 -15.70 -9.98
C PRO A 170 -9.61 -17.21 -9.81
N GLU A 171 -8.45 -17.80 -9.48
CA GLU A 171 -8.38 -19.23 -9.19
C GLU A 171 -9.51 -19.54 -8.20
N THR A 172 -10.33 -20.53 -8.55
CA THR A 172 -11.33 -21.03 -7.62
C THR A 172 -10.57 -21.35 -6.34
N PRO A 173 -10.92 -20.75 -5.19
CA PRO A 173 -10.23 -21.04 -3.95
C PRO A 173 -10.24 -22.55 -3.76
N THR A 174 -9.08 -23.18 -3.92
CA THR A 174 -8.95 -24.61 -3.67
C THR A 174 -9.17 -24.76 -2.18
N THR A 175 -10.34 -25.23 -1.78
CA THR A 175 -10.61 -25.56 -0.39
C THR A 175 -9.49 -26.52 0.03
N PRO A 176 -8.67 -26.21 1.04
CA PRO A 176 -7.66 -27.15 1.48
C PRO A 176 -8.38 -28.46 1.83
N PRO A 177 -7.79 -29.63 1.49
CA PRO A 177 -8.37 -30.90 1.88
C PRO A 177 -8.62 -30.88 3.40
N PRO A 178 -9.71 -31.51 3.87
CA PRO A 178 -10.00 -31.54 5.29
C PRO A 178 -8.78 -32.09 6.05
N PRO A 179 -8.46 -31.53 7.24
CA PRO A 179 -7.37 -32.05 8.04
C PRO A 179 -7.62 -33.54 8.32
N PRO A 180 -6.55 -34.36 8.38
CA PRO A 180 -6.69 -35.77 8.71
C PRO A 180 -7.42 -35.92 10.06
N PRO A 181 -8.17 -37.03 10.27
CA PRO A 181 -8.88 -37.26 11.51
C PRO A 181 -7.92 -37.13 12.69
N ARG A 182 -8.32 -36.36 13.71
CA ARG A 182 -7.56 -36.24 14.96
C ARG A 182 -7.36 -37.64 15.54
N PRO A 183 -6.12 -38.14 15.71
CA PRO A 183 -5.89 -39.40 16.38
C PRO A 183 -6.45 -39.32 17.81
N SER A 184 -7.18 -40.36 18.23
CA SER A 184 -7.61 -40.53 19.61
C SER A 184 -6.39 -40.40 20.52
N ALA A 185 -6.50 -39.52 21.52
CA ALA A 185 -5.44 -39.21 22.47
C ALA A 185 -5.02 -40.48 23.24
N ALA A 186 -4.02 -41.20 22.71
CA ALA A 186 -3.25 -42.14 23.48
C ALA A 186 -2.16 -41.34 24.20
N SER A 187 -2.30 -41.26 25.52
CA SER A 187 -1.29 -40.81 26.45
C SER A 187 0.03 -41.56 26.21
N ARG A 188 0.99 -40.92 25.55
CA ARG A 188 2.40 -41.31 25.64
C ARG A 188 3.20 -40.13 26.17
N LEU A 189 3.31 -40.16 27.49
CA LEU A 189 4.39 -39.58 28.27
C LEU A 189 5.73 -39.93 27.59
N GLY A 190 6.42 -38.93 27.03
CA GLY A 190 7.65 -39.12 26.28
C GLY A 190 8.51 -37.88 26.34
N ASN A 191 9.43 -37.88 27.31
CA ASN A 191 10.54 -36.96 27.52
C ASN A 191 11.20 -36.51 26.21
N GLY A 192 11.29 -35.19 25.98
CA GLY A 192 12.04 -34.63 24.84
C GLY A 192 12.55 -33.20 25.00
N GLU A 193 11.99 -32.39 25.91
CA GLU A 193 12.38 -30.96 26.02
C GLU A 193 13.42 -30.65 27.12
N SER A 194 13.82 -31.62 27.94
CA SER A 194 14.88 -31.39 28.96
C SER A 194 16.31 -31.41 28.40
N VAL A 195 16.53 -31.82 27.15
CA VAL A 195 17.88 -31.90 26.59
C VAL A 195 18.37 -30.53 26.11
N PHE A 196 17.51 -29.73 25.46
CA PHE A 196 17.92 -28.43 24.91
C PHE A 196 18.24 -27.40 26.00
N LEU A 197 17.48 -27.37 27.10
CA LEU A 197 17.79 -26.49 28.23
C LEU A 197 19.07 -26.93 28.97
N ALA A 198 19.34 -28.24 29.09
CA ALA A 198 20.56 -28.73 29.72
C ALA A 198 21.82 -28.34 28.92
N PHE A 199 21.76 -28.39 27.58
CA PHE A 199 22.88 -27.95 26.73
C PHE A 199 23.08 -26.43 26.75
N ALA A 200 22.01 -25.63 26.83
CA ALA A 200 22.11 -24.18 26.96
C ALA A 200 22.71 -23.74 28.32
N ILE A 201 22.36 -24.44 29.41
CA ILE A 201 22.90 -24.12 30.74
C ILE A 201 24.35 -24.58 30.89
N ALA A 202 24.72 -25.76 30.37
CA ALA A 202 26.08 -26.26 30.45
C ALA A 202 27.09 -25.39 29.69
N THR A 203 26.69 -24.83 28.54
CA THR A 203 27.55 -23.93 27.75
C THR A 203 27.74 -22.57 28.44
N ALA A 204 26.72 -22.05 29.13
CA ALA A 204 26.84 -20.82 29.92
C ALA A 204 27.80 -20.98 31.12
N ILE A 205 27.77 -22.13 31.81
CA ILE A 205 28.67 -22.38 32.96
C ILE A 205 30.11 -22.59 32.49
N ALA A 206 30.34 -23.29 31.38
CA ALA A 206 31.69 -23.46 30.84
C ALA A 206 32.34 -22.13 30.40
N ALA A 207 31.54 -21.19 29.90
CA ALA A 207 32.01 -19.85 29.55
C ALA A 207 32.39 -19.01 30.79
N MET A 208 31.66 -19.16 31.91
CA MET A 208 31.95 -18.43 33.15
C MET A 208 33.18 -18.97 33.89
N VAL A 209 33.42 -20.29 33.86
CA VAL A 209 34.61 -20.89 34.50
C VAL A 209 35.88 -20.58 33.72
N ARG A 210 35.80 -20.40 32.39
CA ARG A 210 36.97 -20.07 31.56
C ARG A 210 37.47 -18.63 31.69
N TRP A 211 36.75 -17.76 32.42
CA TRP A 211 37.19 -16.40 32.71
C TRP A 211 37.69 -16.20 34.15
N SER A 212 37.77 -17.27 34.95
CA SER A 212 38.26 -17.19 36.34
C SER A 212 39.59 -17.92 36.58
N TYR A 213 40.35 -18.18 35.52
CA TYR A 213 41.77 -18.56 35.56
C TYR A 213 42.54 -17.78 34.49
#